data_AF-A0A7E4V419-F1
#
_entry.id   AF-A0A7E4V419-F1
#
_cell.length_a   1.000
_cell.length_b   1.000
_cell.length_c   1.000
_cell.angle_alpha   90.00
_cell.angle_beta   90.00
_cell.angle_gamma   90.00
#
_symmetry.space_group_name_H-M   'P 1'
#
loop_
_entity.id
_entity.type
_entity.pdbx_description
1 polymer ?
#
loop_
_entity_poly.entity_id
_entity_poly.type
_entity_poly.pdbx_seq_one_letter_code
_entity_poly.pdbx_strand_id
1 'polypeptide(L)'
;MRRCFGLHAFEILHHLPALAISSGMLAAKLCYNVPFTYMHIFLPLYIASAFNVYFHFIVFAREAQETRQVKTALSSSLFNIFRVALFIAFEVMLYRKIDGDFEHRQVATQNSWRTVFLPLWVLLICFGFQGCRAL
;
A
#
# COMPACT_ATOMS: atom_id res chain seq x y z
N MET A 1 18.38 3.76 -21.47
CA MET A 1 18.52 3.98 -20.00
C MET A 1 17.41 4.88 -19.42
N ARG A 2 16.12 4.70 -19.80
CA ARG A 2 14.96 5.50 -19.31
C ARG A 2 13.69 4.65 -19.08
N ARG A 3 13.84 3.35 -18.82
CA ARG A 3 12.71 2.40 -18.72
C ARG A 3 12.63 1.66 -17.38
N CYS A 4 13.38 2.07 -16.35
CA CYS A 4 13.41 1.37 -15.04
C CYS A 4 12.46 1.93 -13.97
N PHE A 5 11.84 3.11 -14.16
CA PHE A 5 11.00 3.74 -13.13
C PHE A 5 9.54 3.99 -13.56
N GLY A 6 9.10 3.36 -14.65
CA GLY A 6 7.71 3.50 -15.13
C GLY A 6 6.66 2.96 -14.16
N LEU A 7 7.02 1.99 -13.31
CA LEU A 7 6.10 1.38 -12.34
C LEU A 7 6.04 2.12 -11.00
N HIS A 8 7.12 2.75 -10.53
CA HIS A 8 7.14 3.38 -9.20
C HIS A 8 6.61 4.82 -9.19
N ALA A 9 6.80 5.57 -10.28
CA ALA A 9 6.33 6.96 -10.36
C ALA A 9 4.79 7.03 -10.41
N PHE A 10 4.15 6.08 -11.11
CA PHE A 10 2.71 5.99 -11.22
C PHE A 10 2.05 5.59 -9.89
N GLU A 11 2.67 4.66 -9.16
CA GLU A 11 2.28 4.27 -7.80
C GLU A 11 2.31 5.49 -6.86
N ILE A 12 3.42 6.24 -6.85
CA ILE A 12 3.55 7.45 -6.02
C ILE A 12 2.51 8.50 -6.43
N LEU A 13 2.27 8.67 -7.74
CA LEU A 13 1.31 9.64 -8.25
C LEU A 13 -0.14 9.34 -7.82
N HIS A 14 -0.51 8.07 -7.61
CA HIS A 14 -1.87 7.72 -7.17
C HIS A 14 -1.99 7.66 -5.63
N HIS A 15 -0.97 7.16 -4.95
CA HIS A 15 -0.99 7.05 -3.48
C HIS A 15 -0.80 8.41 -2.77
N LEU A 16 -0.04 9.34 -3.34
CA LEU A 16 0.18 10.67 -2.76
C LEU A 16 -1.10 11.51 -2.65
N PRO A 17 -1.92 11.70 -3.71
CA PRO A 17 -3.19 12.42 -3.58
C PRO A 17 -4.19 11.67 -2.70
N ALA A 18 -4.22 10.33 -2.73
CA ALA A 18 -5.07 9.54 -1.85
C ALA A 18 -4.71 9.74 -0.36
N LEU A 19 -3.41 9.81 -0.04
CA LEU A 19 -2.90 10.15 1.30
C LEU A 19 -3.28 11.58 1.69
N ALA A 20 -3.14 12.55 0.79
CA ALA A 20 -3.50 13.94 1.06
C ALA A 20 -5.01 14.09 1.35
N ILE A 21 -5.86 13.44 0.56
CA ILE A 21 -7.33 13.48 0.74
C ILE A 21 -7.72 12.77 2.04
N SER A 22 -7.23 11.56 2.30
CA SER A 22 -7.54 10.82 3.52
C SER A 22 -7.04 11.53 4.78
N SER A 23 -5.85 12.13 4.75
CA SER A 23 -5.33 12.98 5.84
C SER A 23 -6.20 14.20 6.08
N GLY A 24 -6.62 14.90 5.00
CA GLY A 24 -7.54 16.02 5.10
C GLY A 24 -8.90 15.64 5.67
N MET A 25 -9.47 14.50 5.26
CA MET A 25 -10.73 13.98 5.80
C MET A 25 -10.61 13.57 7.27
N LEU A 26 -9.47 12.99 7.67
CA LEU A 26 -9.18 12.65 9.07
C LEU A 26 -9.07 13.91 9.93
N ALA A 27 -8.33 14.92 9.47
CA ALA A 27 -8.22 16.21 10.13
C ALA A 27 -9.58 16.90 10.24
N ALA A 28 -10.41 16.84 9.21
CA ALA A 28 -11.76 17.39 9.22
C ALA A 28 -12.66 16.72 10.28
N LYS A 29 -12.60 15.38 10.38
CA LYS A 29 -13.32 14.63 11.43
C LYS A 29 -12.83 15.00 12.84
N LEU A 30 -11.53 15.16 13.04
CA LEU A 30 -10.96 15.48 14.36
C LEU A 30 -11.20 16.94 14.80
N CYS A 31 -11.08 17.91 13.89
CA CYS A 31 -11.18 19.34 14.22
C CYS A 31 -12.63 19.86 14.16
N TYR A 32 -13.45 19.38 13.21
CA TYR A 32 -14.80 19.89 12.96
C TYR A 32 -15.89 18.89 13.35
N ASN A 33 -15.53 17.73 13.91
CA ASN A 33 -16.45 16.71 14.41
C ASN A 33 -17.49 16.24 13.36
N VAL A 34 -17.07 16.21 12.10
CA VAL A 34 -17.94 15.81 10.98
C VAL A 34 -18.32 14.33 11.12
N PRO A 35 -19.60 13.94 10.94
CA PRO A 35 -20.09 12.57 11.16
C PRO A 35 -19.72 11.60 10.02
N PHE A 36 -18.45 11.55 9.64
CA PHE A 36 -17.94 10.57 8.68
C PHE A 36 -17.53 9.28 9.38
N THR A 37 -17.90 8.11 8.85
CA THR A 37 -17.33 6.82 9.28
C THR A 37 -15.86 6.74 8.88
N TYR A 38 -15.00 6.08 9.68
CA TYR A 38 -13.59 5.91 9.32
C TYR A 38 -13.40 5.19 7.97
N MET A 39 -14.31 4.29 7.59
CA MET A 39 -14.33 3.68 6.25
C MET A 39 -14.32 4.72 5.11
N HIS A 40 -15.06 5.82 5.24
CA HIS A 40 -15.10 6.87 4.22
C HIS A 40 -13.78 7.65 4.14
N ILE A 41 -13.06 7.77 5.25
CA ILE A 41 -11.76 8.46 5.34
C ILE A 41 -10.67 7.64 4.63
N PHE A 42 -10.71 6.31 4.76
CA PHE A 42 -9.75 5.40 4.13
C PHE A 42 -10.15 4.99 2.70
N LEU A 43 -11.37 5.29 2.25
CA LEU A 43 -11.83 4.96 0.90
C LEU A 43 -10.90 5.46 -0.22
N PRO A 44 -10.36 6.69 -0.20
CA PRO A 44 -9.43 7.16 -1.24
C PRO A 44 -8.15 6.31 -1.30
N LEU A 45 -7.64 5.85 -0.15
CA LEU A 45 -6.47 4.97 -0.06
C LEU A 45 -6.78 3.60 -0.65
N TYR A 46 -7.91 3.00 -0.29
CA TYR A 46 -8.33 1.71 -0.85
C TYR A 46 -8.54 1.75 -2.35
N ILE A 47 -9.11 2.84 -2.87
CA ILE A 47 -9.27 3.04 -4.31
C ILE A 47 -7.89 3.12 -4.99
N ALA A 48 -6.94 3.88 -4.43
CA ALA A 48 -5.58 3.96 -4.97
C ALA A 48 -4.88 2.58 -4.96
N SER A 49 -5.02 1.81 -3.88
CA SER A 49 -4.51 0.44 -3.79
C SER A 49 -5.16 -0.51 -4.80
N ALA A 50 -6.47 -0.40 -5.05
CA ALA A 50 -7.16 -1.21 -6.05
C ALA A 50 -6.66 -0.90 -7.48
N PHE A 51 -6.48 0.38 -7.81
CA PHE A 51 -5.85 0.77 -9.07
C PHE A 51 -4.43 0.21 -9.17
N ASN A 52 -3.63 0.28 -8.11
CA ASN A 52 -2.28 -0.25 -8.11
C ASN A 52 -2.25 -1.77 -8.40
N VAL A 53 -3.11 -2.56 -7.76
CA VAL A 53 -3.27 -4.00 -8.04
C VAL A 53 -3.63 -4.24 -9.50
N TYR A 54 -4.58 -3.46 -10.04
CA TYR A 54 -5.03 -3.57 -11.43
C TYR A 54 -3.89 -3.31 -12.44
N PHE A 55 -3.08 -2.28 -12.21
CA PHE A 55 -1.92 -2.00 -13.06
C PHE A 55 -0.87 -3.11 -13.00
N HIS A 56 -0.56 -3.64 -11.80
CA HIS A 56 0.32 -4.79 -11.66
C HIS A 56 -0.18 -6.02 -12.41
N PHE A 57 -1.48 -6.27 -12.38
CA PHE A 57 -2.09 -7.37 -13.13
C PHE A 57 -1.91 -7.22 -14.64
N ILE A 58 -2.09 -6.01 -15.19
CA ILE A 58 -1.87 -5.74 -16.62
C ILE A 58 -0.41 -5.99 -17.01
N VAL A 59 0.53 -5.53 -16.18
CA VAL A 59 1.97 -5.69 -16.43
C VAL A 59 2.34 -7.18 -16.41
N PHE A 60 1.82 -7.92 -15.43
CA PHE A 60 1.99 -9.36 -15.36
C PHE A 60 1.43 -10.08 -16.59
N ALA A 61 0.21 -9.73 -17.02
CA ALA A 61 -0.42 -10.32 -18.20
C ALA A 61 0.41 -10.09 -19.47
N ARG A 62 1.00 -8.89 -19.62
CA ARG A 62 1.91 -8.57 -20.73
C ARG A 62 3.20 -9.38 -20.65
N GLU A 63 3.85 -9.45 -19.49
CA GLU A 63 5.10 -10.21 -19.31
C GLU A 63 4.91 -11.71 -19.55
N ALA A 64 3.76 -12.26 -19.15
CA ALA A 64 3.39 -13.65 -19.37
C ALA A 64 3.26 -13.99 -20.87
N GLN A 65 2.76 -13.05 -21.68
CA GLN A 65 2.66 -13.23 -23.14
C GLN A 65 4.02 -13.12 -23.84
N GLU A 66 4.88 -12.20 -23.39
CA GLU A 66 6.13 -11.87 -24.10
C GLU A 66 7.25 -12.89 -23.84
N THR A 67 7.36 -13.42 -22.62
CA THR A 67 8.66 -13.99 -22.20
C THR A 67 8.90 -15.44 -22.66
N ARG A 68 7.87 -16.26 -22.93
CA ARG A 68 7.93 -17.72 -23.26
C ARG A 68 8.75 -18.61 -22.28
N GLN A 69 9.57 -18.02 -21.41
CA GLN A 69 10.31 -18.59 -20.29
C GLN A 69 9.66 -18.12 -18.99
N VAL A 70 8.78 -18.96 -18.48
CA VAL A 70 7.83 -18.65 -17.40
C VAL A 70 8.54 -18.38 -16.05
N LYS A 71 9.70 -18.99 -15.80
CA LYS A 71 10.34 -19.01 -14.46
C LYS A 71 10.86 -17.64 -13.99
N THR A 72 11.50 -16.87 -14.87
CA THR A 72 12.10 -15.57 -14.49
C THR A 72 11.04 -14.46 -14.40
N ALA A 73 10.01 -14.54 -15.25
CA ALA A 73 8.85 -13.64 -15.17
C ALA A 73 8.02 -13.91 -13.90
N LEU A 74 7.88 -15.18 -13.49
CA LEU A 74 7.16 -15.53 -12.27
C LEU A 74 7.82 -14.97 -11.01
N SER A 75 9.15 -15.02 -10.90
CA SER A 75 9.84 -14.56 -9.68
C SER A 75 9.74 -13.04 -9.50
N SER A 76 9.86 -12.27 -10.59
CA SER A 76 9.67 -10.81 -10.59
C SER A 76 8.22 -10.44 -10.26
N SER A 77 7.26 -11.14 -10.86
CA SER A 77 5.84 -10.91 -10.61
C SER A 77 5.42 -11.27 -9.18
N LEU A 78 5.90 -12.40 -8.65
CA LEU A 78 5.63 -12.81 -7.27
C LEU A 78 6.15 -11.76 -6.27
N PHE A 79 7.32 -11.17 -6.52
CA PHE A 79 7.85 -10.11 -5.67
C PHE A 79 6.96 -8.85 -5.70
N ASN A 80 6.48 -8.45 -6.89
CA ASN A 80 5.56 -7.32 -7.03
C ASN A 80 4.21 -7.58 -6.35
N ILE A 81 3.64 -8.78 -6.49
CA ILE A 81 2.41 -9.19 -5.81
C ILE A 81 2.60 -9.18 -4.28
N PHE A 82 3.73 -9.73 -3.80
CA PHE A 82 4.08 -9.71 -2.38
C PHE A 82 4.19 -8.27 -1.85
N ARG A 83 4.81 -7.37 -2.61
CA ARG A 83 4.91 -5.96 -2.24
C ARG A 83 3.54 -5.31 -2.09
N VAL A 84 2.65 -5.51 -3.06
CA VAL A 84 1.28 -4.96 -3.03
C VAL A 84 0.49 -5.54 -1.86
N ALA A 85 0.62 -6.85 -1.60
CA ALA A 85 -0.02 -7.51 -0.47
C ALA A 85 0.42 -6.91 0.89
N LEU A 86 1.71 -6.61 1.06
CA LEU A 86 2.21 -5.94 2.27
C LEU A 86 1.65 -4.51 2.42
N PHE A 87 1.48 -3.78 1.33
CA PHE A 87 0.89 -2.44 1.35
C PHE A 87 -0.58 -2.45 1.75
N ILE A 88 -1.37 -3.37 1.17
CA ILE A 88 -2.77 -3.58 1.54
C ILE A 88 -2.89 -4.04 3.00
N ALA A 89 -2.02 -4.94 3.45
CA ALA A 89 -1.98 -5.38 4.84
C ALA A 89 -1.72 -4.20 5.80
N PHE A 90 -0.80 -3.30 5.45
CA PHE A 90 -0.56 -2.08 6.20
C PHE A 90 -1.82 -1.19 6.28
N GLU A 91 -2.49 -0.94 5.15
CA GLU A 91 -3.70 -0.10 5.12
C GLU A 91 -4.84 -0.69 5.98
N VAL A 92 -5.05 -2.01 5.92
CA VAL A 92 -6.06 -2.69 6.74
C VAL A 92 -5.71 -2.63 8.22
N MET A 93 -4.44 -2.84 8.58
CA MET A 93 -3.98 -2.73 9.97
C MET A 93 -4.11 -1.30 10.50
N LEU A 94 -3.80 -0.29 9.67
CA LEU A 94 -3.90 1.12 10.00
C LEU A 94 -5.36 1.53 10.24
N TYR A 95 -6.27 1.13 9.34
CA TYR A 95 -7.71 1.35 9.50
C TYR A 95 -8.22 0.74 10.81
N ARG A 96 -7.94 -0.55 11.05
CA ARG A 96 -8.39 -1.24 12.28
C ARG A 96 -7.85 -0.59 13.55
N LYS A 97 -6.62 -0.08 13.50
CA LYS A 97 -6.01 0.60 14.64
C LYS A 97 -6.69 1.93 14.93
N ILE A 98 -6.92 2.75 13.90
CA ILE A 98 -7.55 4.07 14.03
C ILE A 98 -9.03 3.93 14.41
N ASP A 99 -9.77 3.02 13.79
CA ASP A 99 -11.17 2.75 14.12
C ASP A 99 -11.33 2.28 15.59
N GLY A 100 -10.46 1.38 16.04
CA GLY A 100 -10.46 0.87 17.43
C GLY A 100 -10.04 1.92 18.47
N ASP A 101 -8.99 2.70 18.19
CA ASP A 101 -8.48 3.72 19.11
C ASP A 101 -9.46 4.90 19.27
N PHE A 102 -10.14 5.32 18.18
CA PHE A 102 -10.98 6.52 18.20
C PHE A 102 -12.50 6.26 18.42
N GLU A 103 -13.07 5.19 17.88
CA GLU A 103 -14.53 4.96 17.95
C GLU A 103 -14.93 4.18 19.21
N HIS A 104 -14.12 3.19 19.61
CA HIS A 104 -14.47 2.29 20.71
C HIS A 104 -13.84 2.69 22.05
N ARG A 105 -12.94 3.70 22.09
CA ARG A 105 -12.09 4.05 23.25
C ARG A 105 -11.58 2.81 23.99
N GLN A 106 -11.37 1.71 23.27
CA GLN A 106 -10.91 0.47 23.87
C GLN A 106 -9.42 0.63 24.12
N VAL A 107 -9.13 1.05 25.35
CA VAL A 107 -7.81 0.93 25.94
C VAL A 107 -7.43 -0.54 25.80
N ALA A 108 -6.50 -0.84 24.89
CA ALA A 108 -5.86 -2.16 24.70
C ALA A 108 -6.47 -3.17 23.69
N THR A 109 -6.79 -2.76 22.46
CA THR A 109 -6.69 -3.72 21.32
C THR A 109 -5.24 -3.86 20.88
N GLN A 110 -4.48 -4.60 21.70
CA GLN A 110 -3.22 -5.37 21.59
C GLN A 110 -2.17 -5.12 20.49
N ASN A 111 -2.49 -4.54 19.34
CA ASN A 111 -1.49 -4.26 18.30
C ASN A 111 -0.77 -2.96 18.60
N SER A 112 0.48 -3.10 19.06
CA SER A 112 1.43 -1.99 19.13
C SER A 112 1.54 -1.31 17.76
N TRP A 113 1.78 0.00 17.73
CA TRP A 113 2.14 0.70 16.49
C TRP A 113 3.27 -0.02 15.75
N ARG A 114 4.19 -0.68 16.47
CA ARG A 114 5.22 -1.56 15.88
C ARG A 114 4.65 -2.64 14.97
N THR A 115 3.54 -3.29 15.36
CA THR A 115 2.88 -4.34 14.59
C THR A 115 2.21 -3.78 13.35
N VAL A 116 1.60 -2.59 13.45
CA VAL A 116 0.96 -1.92 12.30
C VAL A 116 2.01 -1.55 11.23
N PHE A 117 3.18 -1.06 11.64
CA PHE A 117 4.26 -0.69 10.72
C PHE A 117 5.08 -1.88 10.20
N LEU A 118 4.87 -3.10 10.71
CA LEU A 118 5.67 -4.28 10.37
C LEU A 118 5.70 -4.58 8.86
N PRO A 119 4.60 -4.50 8.10
CA PRO A 119 4.64 -4.70 6.65
C PRO A 119 5.52 -3.68 5.94
N LEU A 120 5.55 -2.41 6.39
CA LEU A 120 6.42 -1.38 5.84
C LEU A 120 7.90 -1.63 6.15
N TRP A 121 8.22 -2.11 7.35
CA TRP A 121 9.59 -2.50 7.70
C TRP A 121 10.10 -3.65 6.82
N VAL A 122 9.26 -4.65 6.58
CA VAL A 122 9.59 -5.76 5.66
C VAL A 122 9.84 -5.23 4.24
N LEU A 123 8.99 -4.31 3.76
CA LEU A 123 9.20 -3.66 2.46
C LEU A 123 10.51 -2.90 2.37
N LEU A 124 10.85 -2.11 3.39
CA LEU A 124 12.10 -1.35 3.43
C LEU A 124 13.33 -2.27 3.38
N ILE A 125 13.30 -3.38 4.11
CA ILE A 125 14.37 -4.39 4.08
C ILE A 125 14.48 -5.01 2.68
N CYS A 126 13.36 -5.40 2.07
CA CYS A 126 13.35 -5.95 0.71
C CYS A 126 13.93 -4.96 -0.32
N PHE A 127 13.58 -3.67 -0.22
CA PHE A 127 14.15 -2.64 -1.09
C PHE A 127 15.65 -2.42 -0.84
N GLY A 128 16.10 -2.45 0.42
CA GLY A 128 17.52 -2.37 0.78
C GLY A 128 18.32 -3.51 0.15
N PHE A 129 17.85 -4.76 0.28
CA PHE A 129 18.49 -5.91 -0.36
C PHE A 129 18.54 -5.81 -1.89
N GLN A 130 17.49 -5.30 -2.53
CA GLN A 130 17.49 -5.08 -3.98
C GLN A 130 18.46 -3.98 -4.40
N GLY A 131 18.53 -2.88 -3.65
CA GLY A 131 19.50 -1.81 -3.88
C GLY A 131 20.95 -2.31 -3.77
N CYS A 132 21.25 -3.15 -2.78
CA CYS A 132 22.57 -3.75 -2.61
C CYS A 132 22.92 -4.79 -3.71
N ARG A 133 21.94 -5.48 -4.29
CA ARG A 133 22.19 -6.41 -5.43
C ARG A 133 22.33 -5.70 -6.78
N ALA A 134 21.92 -4.44 -6.87
CA ALA A 134 21.96 -3.64 -8.09
C ALA A 134 23.23 -2.75 -8.19
N LEU A 135 24.03 -2.69 -7.12
CA LEU A 135 25.35 -2.05 -7.07
C LEU A 135 26.45 -3.05 -7.43
#